data_AF-A0A1V5KRS7-F1
#
_entry.id   AF-A0A1V5KRS7-F1
#
_cell.length_a   1.000
_cell.length_b   1.000
_cell.length_c   1.000
_cell.angle_alpha   90.00
_cell.angle_beta   90.00
_cell.angle_gamma   90.00
#
_symmetry.space_group_name_H-M   'P 1'
#
loop_
_entity.id
_entity.type
_entity.pdbx_description
1 polymer ?
#
loop_
_entity_poly.entity_id
_entity_poly.type
_entity_poly.pdbx_seq_one_letter_code
_entity_poly.pdbx_strand_id
1 'polypeptide(L)' 'MSKLLRTLVAGWGAHKWGKGCFSTVLIFLILWWLLSHFDMFR' A
#
# COMPACT_ATOMS: atom_id res chain seq x y z
N MET A 1 7.79 4.24 9.48
CA MET A 1 8.69 3.45 8.58
C MET A 1 9.39 4.33 7.54
N SER A 2 10.59 4.00 7.07
CA SER A 2 11.22 4.68 5.92
C SER A 2 10.24 4.71 4.74
N LYS A 3 10.04 5.87 4.10
CA LYS A 3 9.08 6.05 2.99
C LYS A 3 9.19 4.97 1.91
N LEU A 4 10.42 4.48 1.69
CA LEU A 4 10.77 3.39 0.78
C LEU A 4 10.20 2.03 1.18
N LEU A 5 10.19 1.67 2.47
CA LEU A 5 9.60 0.42 2.93
C LEU A 5 8.07 0.46 2.84
N ARG A 6 7.48 1.63 3.11
CA ARG A 6 6.03 1.83 2.98
C ARG A 6 5.56 1.67 1.54
N THR A 7 6.30 2.24 0.57
CA THR A 7 5.97 2.10 -0.86
C THR A 7 6.17 0.67 -1.33
N LEU A 8 7.23 0.00 -0.86
CA LEU A 8 7.53 -1.37 -1.25
C LEU A 8 6.46 -2.34 -0.74
N VAL A 9 6.06 -2.22 0.53
CA VAL A 9 5.03 -3.09 1.15
C VAL A 9 3.65 -2.81 0.55
N ALA A 10 3.28 -1.54 0.37
CA ALA A 10 2.02 -1.19 -0.29
C ALA A 10 1.99 -1.65 -1.76
N GLY A 11 3.12 -1.53 -2.47
CA GLY A 11 3.29 -1.98 -3.86
C GLY A 11 3.20 -3.51 -3.99
N TRP A 12 3.87 -4.23 -3.10
CA TRP A 12 3.85 -5.70 -3.08
C TRP A 12 2.46 -6.25 -2.70
N GLY A 13 1.79 -5.61 -1.74
CA GLY A 13 0.40 -5.93 -1.40
C GLY A 13 -0.58 -5.66 -2.54
N ALA A 14 -0.43 -4.53 -3.24
CA ALA A 14 -1.27 -4.19 -4.38
C ALA A 14 -1.09 -5.15 -5.57
N HIS A 15 0.15 -5.57 -5.85
CA HIS A 15 0.46 -6.48 -6.96
C HIS A 15 -0.11 -7.89 -6.76
N LYS A 16 -0.19 -8.38 -5.52
CA LYS A 16 -0.69 -9.74 -5.22
C LYS A 16 -2.22 -9.87 -5.39
N TRP A 17 -2.97 -8.77 -5.30
CA TRP A 17 -4.44 -8.79 -5.35
C TRP A 17 -5.05 -8.04 -6.55
N GLY A 18 -4.26 -7.19 -7.23
CA GLY A 18 -4.73 -6.42 -8.37
C GLY A 18 -4.66 -7.19 -9.69
N LYS A 19 -5.78 -7.81 -10.12
CA LYS A 19 -5.93 -8.40 -11.47
C LYS A 19 -6.24 -7.38 -12.58
N GLY A 20 -6.15 -6.08 -12.30
CA GLY A 20 -6.44 -5.01 -13.27
C GLY A 20 -5.78 -3.69 -12.88
N CYS A 21 -5.54 -2.83 -13.88
CA CYS A 21 -4.82 -1.55 -13.72
C CYS A 21 -5.45 -0.67 -12.63
N PHE A 22 -6.77 -0.50 -12.66
CA PHE A 22 -7.48 0.35 -11.69
C PHE A 22 -7.50 -0.26 -10.29
N SER A 23 -7.74 -1.56 -10.17
CA SER A 23 -7.78 -2.26 -8.89
C SER A 23 -6.43 -2.24 -8.19
N THR A 24 -5.31 -2.40 -8.92
CA THR A 24 -3.97 -2.29 -8.34
C THR A 24 -3.71 -0.90 -7.76
N VAL A 25 -4.08 0.18 -8.47
CA VAL A 25 -3.92 1.56 -7.97
C VAL A 25 -4.80 1.82 -6.75
N LEU A 26 -6.05 1.35 -6.78
CA LEU A 26 -6.99 1.50 -5.66
C LEU A 26 -6.48 0.76 -4.41
N ILE A 27 -6.07 -0.50 -4.56
CA ILE A 27 -5.52 -1.32 -3.48
C ILE A 27 -4.23 -0.69 -2.94
N PHE A 28 -3.36 -0.17 -3.83
CA PHE A 28 -2.14 0.53 -3.43
C PHE A 28 -2.43 1.75 -2.56
N LEU A 29 -3.38 2.61 -2.95
CA LEU A 29 -3.78 3.79 -2.18
C LEU A 29 -4.40 3.40 -0.82
N ILE A 30 -5.23 2.36 -0.79
CA ILE A 30 -5.84 1.87 0.46
C ILE A 30 -4.78 1.31 1.40
N LEU A 31 -3.86 0.46 0.93
CA LEU A 31 -2.76 -0.06 1.76
C LEU A 31 -1.81 1.04 2.20
N TRP A 32 -1.53 2.01 1.34
CA TRP A 32 -0.73 3.19 1.67
C TRP A 32 -1.37 4.02 2.77
N TRP A 33 -2.68 4.24 2.69
CA TRP A 33 -3.44 5.00 3.69
C TRP A 33 -3.56 4.24 5.01
N LEU A 34 -3.89 2.96 4.95
CA LEU A 34 -3.98 2.08 6.12
C LEU A 34 -2.64 1.98 6.84
N LEU A 35 -1.54 1.71 6.10
CA LEU A 35 -0.21 1.65 6.69
C LEU A 35 0.25 3.02 7.21
N SER A 36 -0.16 4.13 6.58
CA SER A 36 0.11 5.46 7.12
C SER A 36 -0.67 5.74 8.41
N HIS A 37 -1.91 5.25 8.54
CA HIS A 37 -2.73 5.40 9.73
C HIS A 37 -2.26 4.50 10.89
N PHE A 38 -1.84 3.27 10.58
CA PHE A 38 -1.28 2.35 11.58
C PHE A 38 0.17 2.71 11.98
N ASP A 39 0.99 3.22 11.05
CA ASP A 39 2.34 3.74 11.37
C ASP A 39 2.26 5.05 12.18
N MET A 40 1.15 5.80 12.09
CA MET A 40 0.88 6.94 12.97
C MET A 40 0.57 6.53 14.42
N PHE A 41 0.22 5.27 14.66
CA PHE A 41 -0.04 4.70 15.98
C PHE A 41 1.18 3.99 16.61
N ARG A 42 2.39 4.27 16.11
CA ARG A 42 3.65 3.75 16.66
C ARG A 42 4.66 4.85 16.97
#